data_AF-A0A2T1FP70-F1
#
_entry.id   AF-A0A2T1FP70-F1
#
_cell.length_a   1.000
_cell.length_b   1.000
_cell.length_c   1.000
_cell.angle_alpha   90.00
_cell.angle_beta   90.00
_cell.angle_gamma   90.00
#
_symmetry.space_group_name_H-M   'P 1'
#
loop_
_entity.id
_entity.type
_entity.pdbx_description
1 polymer ?
#
loop_
_entity_poly.entity_id
_entity_poly.type
_entity_poly.pdbx_seq_one_letter_code
_entity_poly.pdbx_strand_id
1 'polypeptide(L)'
;MTDDEKFISGFLQVFETKPELFEQFGAVEALANLNNTISQMADSSNQEVADAIGNWCEDYPEITNEINLTDRKLQPKPTKIEGQNERLSNRYPELPENIKKHIPKS
;
A
#
# COMPACT_ATOMS: atom_id res chain seq x y z
N MET A 1 3.78 -16.30 -2.91
CA MET A 1 2.97 -15.11 -3.14
C MET A 1 1.58 -15.54 -3.55
N THR A 2 0.66 -15.58 -2.57
CA THR A 2 -0.78 -15.63 -2.81
C THR A 2 -1.25 -14.34 -3.49
N ASP A 3 -2.48 -14.35 -4.00
CA ASP A 3 -3.08 -13.16 -4.61
C ASP A 3 -3.15 -11.99 -3.61
N ASP A 4 -3.45 -12.31 -2.35
CA ASP A 4 -3.48 -11.37 -1.22
C ASP A 4 -2.12 -10.71 -1.00
N GLU A 5 -1.04 -11.50 -0.96
CA GLU A 5 0.31 -11.00 -0.77
C GLU A 5 0.77 -10.10 -1.92
N LYS A 6 0.33 -10.39 -3.15
CA LYS A 6 0.60 -9.53 -4.31
C LYS A 6 -0.19 -8.23 -4.24
N PHE A 7 -1.46 -8.30 -3.84
CA PHE A 7 -2.30 -7.12 -3.67
C PHE A 7 -1.73 -6.18 -2.60
N ILE A 8 -1.35 -6.72 -1.44
CA ILE A 8 -0.68 -6.00 -0.36
C ILE A 8 0.64 -5.38 -0.85
N SER A 9 1.47 -6.14 -1.58
CA SER A 9 2.72 -5.63 -2.13
C SER A 9 2.50 -4.57 -3.21
N GLY A 10 1.43 -4.67 -4.00
CA GLY A 10 1.05 -3.67 -5.00
C GLY A 10 0.63 -2.36 -4.35
N PHE A 11 -0.20 -2.44 -3.30
CA PHE A 11 -0.54 -1.28 -2.47
C PHE A 11 0.70 -0.59 -1.91
N LEU A 12 1.60 -1.37 -1.29
CA LEU A 12 2.85 -0.86 -0.76
C LEU A 12 3.70 -0.17 -1.84
N GLN A 13 3.79 -0.77 -3.02
CA GLN A 13 4.56 -0.19 -4.12
C GLN A 13 3.94 1.11 -4.62
N VAL A 14 2.63 1.21 -4.75
CA VAL A 14 1.94 2.47 -5.14
C VAL A 14 2.16 3.52 -4.06
N PHE A 15 2.09 3.14 -2.78
CA PHE A 15 2.41 4.04 -1.66
C PHE A 15 3.87 4.54 -1.71
N GLU A 16 4.83 3.64 -1.96
CA GLU A 16 6.26 3.96 -2.02
C GLU A 16 6.68 4.63 -3.34
N THR A 17 5.86 4.64 -4.39
CA THR A 17 6.25 5.20 -5.70
C THR A 17 5.40 6.39 -6.14
N LYS A 18 4.16 6.47 -5.69
CA LYS A 18 3.19 7.52 -6.03
C LYS A 18 2.43 8.02 -4.80
N PRO A 19 3.13 8.55 -3.79
CA PRO A 19 2.50 9.16 -2.62
C PRO A 19 1.55 10.31 -3.02
N GLU A 20 1.85 11.00 -4.11
CA GLU A 20 1.04 12.10 -4.66
C GLU A 20 -0.41 11.69 -4.97
N LEU A 21 -0.69 10.45 -5.36
CA LEU A 21 -2.07 9.99 -5.60
C LEU A 21 -2.88 10.05 -4.32
N PHE A 22 -2.30 9.63 -3.20
CA PHE A 22 -2.98 9.64 -1.91
C PHE A 22 -3.24 11.08 -1.43
N GLU A 23 -2.31 12.01 -1.69
CA GLU A 23 -2.50 13.43 -1.40
C GLU A 23 -3.55 14.09 -2.31
N GLN A 24 -3.48 13.82 -3.61
CA GLN A 24 -4.34 14.41 -4.64
C GLN A 24 -5.80 13.99 -4.49
N PHE A 25 -6.06 12.73 -4.14
CA PHE A 25 -7.41 12.20 -3.95
C PHE A 25 -7.90 12.32 -2.51
N GLY A 26 -7.18 13.03 -1.63
CA GLY A 26 -7.60 13.22 -0.23
C GLY A 26 -7.59 11.93 0.58
N ALA A 27 -6.86 10.91 0.13
CA ALA A 27 -6.78 9.61 0.77
C ALA A 27 -5.85 9.62 2.00
N VAL A 28 -5.13 10.72 2.27
CA VAL A 28 -4.15 10.82 3.37
C VAL A 28 -4.77 10.59 4.76
N GLU A 29 -5.97 11.12 5.01
CA GLU A 29 -6.70 10.89 6.27
C GLU A 29 -7.20 9.44 6.35
N ALA A 30 -7.77 8.94 5.26
CA ALA A 30 -8.21 7.55 5.20
C ALA A 30 -7.03 6.57 5.33
N LEU A 31 -5.84 6.95 4.86
CA LEU A 31 -4.62 6.18 4.98
C LEU A 31 -4.09 6.18 6.42
N ALA A 32 -4.34 7.24 7.20
CA ALA A 32 -4.08 7.23 8.64
C ALA A 32 -4.95 6.19 9.36
N ASN A 33 -6.25 6.13 9.01
CA ASN A 33 -7.16 5.11 9.53
C ASN A 33 -6.72 3.71 9.09
N LEU A 34 -6.37 3.51 7.82
CA LEU A 34 -5.85 2.24 7.32
C LEU A 34 -4.56 1.83 8.04
N ASN A 35 -3.64 2.76 8.26
CA ASN A 35 -2.41 2.50 9.02
C ASN A 35 -2.72 2.03 10.45
N ASN A 36 -3.71 2.65 11.10
CA ASN A 36 -4.12 2.24 12.44
C ASN A 36 -4.72 0.83 12.42
N THR A 37 -5.64 0.56 11.49
CA THR A 37 -6.24 -0.76 11.29
C THR A 37 -5.18 -1.83 11.03
N ILE A 38 -4.26 -1.62 10.09
CA ILE A 38 -3.18 -2.56 9.77
C ILE A 38 -2.25 -2.76 10.97
N SER A 39 -1.94 -1.70 11.73
CA SER A 39 -1.12 -1.81 12.93
C SER A 39 -1.80 -2.64 14.03
N GLN A 40 -3.13 -2.59 14.13
CA GLN A 40 -3.90 -3.46 15.02
C GLN A 40 -4.04 -4.90 14.49
N MET A 41 -3.87 -5.09 13.17
CA MET A 41 -3.92 -6.36 12.47
C MET A 41 -2.55 -7.00 12.24
N ALA A 42 -1.52 -6.59 13.00
CA ALA A 42 -0.16 -7.13 12.86
C ALA A 42 -0.06 -8.65 13.06
N ASP A 43 -0.97 -9.22 13.86
CA ASP A 43 -1.10 -10.68 14.08
C ASP A 43 -2.18 -11.34 13.20
N SER A 44 -2.87 -10.56 12.35
CA SER A 44 -3.91 -11.05 11.45
C SER A 44 -3.30 -11.75 10.23
N SER A 45 -4.12 -12.57 9.58
CA SER A 45 -3.72 -13.25 8.34
C SER A 45 -3.57 -12.27 7.19
N ASN A 46 -2.70 -12.58 6.22
CA ASN A 46 -2.49 -11.76 5.02
C ASN A 46 -3.81 -11.51 4.28
N GLN A 47 -4.73 -12.48 4.24
CA GLN A 47 -6.05 -12.31 3.65
C GLN A 47 -6.87 -11.19 4.33
N GLU A 48 -6.86 -11.11 5.67
CA GLU A 48 -7.60 -10.05 6.41
C GLU A 48 -7.00 -8.67 6.14
N VAL A 49 -5.67 -8.59 6.03
CA VAL A 49 -4.98 -7.35 5.69
C VAL A 49 -5.29 -6.93 4.25
N ALA A 50 -5.30 -7.89 3.31
CA ALA A 50 -5.68 -7.62 1.93
C ALA A 50 -7.14 -7.17 1.81
N ASP A 51 -8.05 -7.78 2.57
CA ASP A 51 -9.46 -7.42 2.60
C ASP A 51 -9.65 -6.01 3.18
N ALA A 52 -8.94 -5.66 4.25
CA ALA A 52 -8.95 -4.31 4.82
C ALA A 52 -8.44 -3.24 3.83
N ILE A 53 -7.34 -3.53 3.11
CA ILE A 53 -6.83 -2.66 2.04
C ILE A 53 -7.81 -2.61 0.87
N GLY A 54 -8.45 -3.74 0.55
CA GLY A 54 -9.44 -3.87 -0.53
C GLY A 54 -10.66 -3.00 -0.28
N ASN A 55 -11.27 -3.13 0.91
CA ASN A 55 -12.39 -2.32 1.36
C ASN A 55 -12.03 -0.82 1.37
N TRP A 56 -10.82 -0.48 1.81
CA TRP A 56 -10.33 0.90 1.73
C TRP A 56 -10.17 1.39 0.28
N CYS A 57 -9.71 0.52 -0.61
CA CYS A 57 -9.56 0.81 -2.02
C CYS A 57 -10.90 1.06 -2.72
N GLU A 58 -12.03 0.54 -2.23
CA GLU A 58 -13.35 0.78 -2.84
C GLU A 58 -13.73 2.26 -2.88
N ASP A 59 -13.30 3.05 -1.90
CA ASP A 59 -13.47 4.51 -1.87
C ASP A 59 -12.52 5.26 -2.83
N TYR A 60 -11.44 4.61 -3.29
CA TYR A 60 -10.37 5.22 -4.07
C TYR A 60 -10.02 4.42 -5.34
N PRO A 61 -10.93 4.35 -6.33
CA PRO A 61 -10.76 3.53 -7.53
C PRO A 61 -9.51 3.89 -8.35
N GLU A 62 -9.07 5.16 -8.33
CA GLU A 62 -7.83 5.61 -8.99
C GLU A 62 -6.58 4.93 -8.40
N ILE A 63 -6.55 4.77 -7.07
CA ILE A 63 -5.46 4.11 -6.35
C ILE A 63 -5.55 2.59 -6.60
N THR A 64 -6.75 2.03 -6.51
CA THR A 64 -7.00 0.59 -6.79
C THR A 64 -6.57 0.19 -8.18
N ASN A 65 -6.83 1.05 -9.19
CA ASN A 65 -6.44 0.80 -10.56
C ASN A 65 -4.91 0.74 -10.68
N GLU A 66 -4.18 1.64 -10.02
CA GLU A 66 -2.72 1.60 -9.96
C GLU A 66 -2.18 0.34 -9.29
N ILE A 67 -2.82 -0.11 -8.22
CA ILE A 67 -2.46 -1.36 -7.52
C ILE A 67 -2.64 -2.56 -8.45
N ASN A 68 -3.78 -2.64 -9.14
CA ASN A 68 -4.07 -3.69 -10.12
C ASN A 68 -3.13 -3.64 -11.34
N LEU A 69 -2.73 -2.44 -11.78
CA LEU A 69 -1.72 -2.27 -12.82
C LEU A 69 -0.36 -2.79 -12.37
N THR A 70 -0.04 -2.64 -11.09
CA THR A 70 1.18 -3.13 -10.46
C THR A 70 1.18 -4.66 -10.37
N ASP A 71 0.05 -5.28 -9.99
CA ASP A 71 -0.12 -6.74 -10.01
C ASP A 71 0.03 -7.32 -11.44
N ARG A 72 -0.63 -6.68 -12.43
CA ARG A 72 -0.52 -7.11 -13.84
C ARG A 72 0.86 -6.92 -14.45
N LYS A 73 1.66 -5.98 -13.94
CA LYS A 73 3.04 -5.74 -14.37
C LYS A 73 4.01 -6.25 -13.31
N LEU A 74 4.11 -7.58 -13.22
CA LEU A 74 5.21 -8.29 -12.56
C LEU A 74 6.59 -8.01 -13.24
N GLN A 75 7.03 -6.77 -13.37
CA GLN A 75 8.45 -6.41 -13.54
C GLN A 75 8.73 -4.99 -12.99
N PRO A 76 9.78 -4.81 -12.16
CA PRO A 76 10.08 -3.54 -11.53
C PRO A 76 10.73 -2.58 -12.51
N LYS A 77 10.12 -1.42 -12.70
CA LYS A 77 10.92 -0.19 -12.85
C LYS A 77 10.64 0.66 -11.63
N PRO A 78 11.58 0.74 -10.67
CA PRO A 78 11.52 1.79 -9.68
C PRO A 78 11.73 3.09 -10.46
N THR A 79 10.64 3.80 -10.77
CA THR A 79 10.74 5.20 -11.13
C THR A 79 11.13 5.91 -9.83
N LYS A 80 12.42 5.88 -9.49
CA LYS A 80 12.99 6.70 -8.44
C LYS A 80 12.78 8.15 -8.85
N ILE A 81 11.67 8.74 -8.43
CA ILE A 81 11.58 10.19 -8.34
C ILE A 81 12.25 10.53 -6.99
N GLU A 82 13.58 10.66 -7.03
CA GLU A 82 14.36 11.21 -5.91
C GLU A 82 13.71 12.52 -5.46
N GLY A 83 13.19 12.53 -4.22
CA GLY A 83 12.60 13.70 -3.57
C GLY A 83 11.10 13.62 -3.23
N GLN A 84 10.30 12.77 -3.89
CA GLN A 84 8.84 12.71 -3.60
C GLN A 84 8.46 11.63 -2.57
N ASN A 85 9.17 10.50 -2.55
CA ASN A 85 8.87 9.37 -1.65
C ASN A 85 9.04 9.68 -0.16
N GLU A 86 9.79 10.73 0.18
CA GLU A 86 10.04 11.11 1.57
C GLU A 86 8.80 11.69 2.26
N ARG A 87 7.83 12.28 1.55
CA ARG A 87 6.71 12.99 2.22
C ARG A 87 5.77 12.06 2.99
N LEU A 88 5.22 11.05 2.33
CA LEU A 88 4.30 10.10 2.97
C LEU A 88 5.03 9.01 3.75
N SER A 89 6.19 8.54 3.28
CA SER A 89 7.01 7.57 4.02
C SER A 89 7.55 8.15 5.32
N ASN A 90 7.87 9.46 5.38
CA ASN A 90 8.22 10.11 6.66
C ASN A 90 6.99 10.36 7.54
N ARG A 91 5.79 10.52 6.96
CA ARG A 91 4.57 10.74 7.72
C ARG A 91 4.03 9.45 8.34
N TYR A 92 4.20 8.32 7.65
CA TYR A 92 3.77 6.99 8.11
C TYR A 92 4.90 5.96 7.91
N PRO A 93 6.00 6.02 8.68
CA PRO A 93 7.11 5.08 8.54
C PRO A 93 6.73 3.66 8.96
N GLU A 94 5.75 3.51 9.85
CA GLU A 94 5.31 2.22 10.37
C GLU A 94 4.42 1.44 9.40
N LEU A 95 3.72 2.14 8.49
CA LEU A 95 2.86 1.52 7.48
C LEU A 95 3.64 0.55 6.58
N PRO A 96 4.72 0.96 5.88
CA PRO A 96 5.50 0.05 5.05
C PRO A 96 6.18 -1.03 5.87
N GLU A 97 6.58 -0.78 7.12
CA GLU A 97 7.18 -1.81 7.98
C GLU A 97 6.19 -2.88 8.38
N ASN A 98 4.98 -2.50 8.78
CA ASN A 98 3.93 -3.45 9.14
C ASN A 98 3.48 -4.25 7.91
N ILE A 99 3.30 -3.59 6.77
CA ILE A 99 2.97 -4.29 5.52
C ILE A 99 4.09 -5.24 5.09
N LYS A 100 5.37 -4.86 5.21
CA LYS A 100 6.52 -5.72 4.88
C LYS A 100 6.62 -6.97 5.75
N LYS A 101 6.02 -7.02 6.94
CA LYS A 101 5.96 -8.24 7.77
C LYS A 101 5.02 -9.29 7.17
N HIS A 102 3.98 -8.86 6.45
CA HIS A 102 3.01 -9.72 5.79
C HIS A 102 3.45 -10.16 4.38
N ILE A 103 4.51 -9.56 3.83
CA ILE A 103 5.11 -9.97 2.58
C ILE A 103 6.22 -10.99 2.89
N PRO A 104 6.14 -12.23 2.40
CA PRO A 104 7.14 -13.25 2.70
C PRO A 104 8.50 -12.81 2.14
N LYS A 105 9.50 -12.68 3.01
CA LYS A 105 10.90 -12.55 2.60
C LYS A 105 11.29 -13.81 1.85
N SER A 106 11.34 -13.74 0.52
CA SER A 106 11.97 -14.77 -0.31
C SER A 106 13.47 -14.85 -0.03
#